data_AF-A0A957GV31-F1
#
_entry.id   AF-A0A957GV31-F1
#
_cell.length_a   1.000
_cell.length_b   1.000
_cell.length_c   1.000
_cell.angle_alpha   90.00
_cell.angle_beta   90.00
_cell.angle_gamma   90.00
#
_symmetry.space_group_name_H-M   'P 1'
#
loop_
_entity.id
_entity.type
_entity.pdbx_description
1 polymer ?
#
loop_
_entity_poly.entity_id
_entity_poly.type
_entity_poly.pdbx_seq_one_letter_code
_entity_poly.pdbx_strand_id
1 'polypeptide(L)'
;MTSAPTFTPSPTPTATTEPLPLVLNGDFEQGRNGDWAEASSNGAPIILGGGLPISARSGHYVAWLGGLDDEISVLSQTFLLAGASEPLYLKFYYQIRSSDGCRYDFAEVRFDSFVIWEADLCSSEETNDWIGVSLNLSYFLGADMKLEFIVTTDYSVPSSFFIDDVTITRSP
;
A
#
# COMPACT_ATOMS: atom_id res chain seq x y z
N MET A 1 61.73 -31.84 11.98
CA MET A 1 60.84 -31.05 11.10
C MET A 1 59.46 -31.07 11.74
N THR A 2 58.99 -29.95 12.25
CA THR A 2 57.70 -29.80 12.94
C THR A 2 56.62 -29.45 11.91
N SER A 3 55.57 -30.26 11.79
CA SER A 3 54.46 -30.00 10.87
C SER A 3 53.59 -28.85 11.38
N ALA A 4 53.34 -27.86 10.53
CA ALA A 4 52.45 -26.75 10.82
C ALA A 4 50.98 -27.21 10.82
N PRO A 5 50.13 -26.69 11.73
CA PRO A 5 48.71 -27.03 11.75
C PRO A 5 48.00 -26.46 10.52
N THR A 6 47.13 -27.26 9.92
CA THR A 6 46.31 -26.90 8.75
C THR A 6 45.02 -26.24 9.24
N PHE A 7 44.79 -24.97 8.90
CA PHE A 7 43.52 -24.31 9.16
C PHE A 7 42.47 -24.83 8.18
N THR A 8 41.39 -25.42 8.71
CA THR A 8 40.22 -25.80 7.92
C THR A 8 39.34 -24.55 7.73
N PRO A 9 38.97 -24.17 6.49
CA PRO A 9 38.05 -23.05 6.30
C PRO A 9 36.68 -23.39 6.90
N SER A 10 36.15 -22.49 7.73
CA SER A 10 34.78 -22.58 8.24
C SER A 10 33.81 -22.48 7.05
N PRO A 11 32.76 -23.31 6.98
CA PRO A 11 31.75 -23.16 5.95
C PRO A 11 31.11 -21.77 6.05
N THR A 12 31.03 -21.07 4.91
CA THR A 12 30.25 -19.83 4.81
C THR A 12 28.79 -20.15 5.10
N PRO A 13 28.12 -19.47 6.03
CA PRO A 13 26.70 -19.70 6.28
C PRO A 13 25.92 -19.44 4.98
N THR A 14 25.09 -20.40 4.58
CA THR A 14 24.13 -20.21 3.48
C THR A 14 23.12 -19.17 3.93
N ALA A 15 23.05 -18.03 3.22
CA ALA A 15 22.01 -17.04 3.46
C ALA A 15 20.63 -17.69 3.27
N THR A 16 19.91 -17.88 4.37
CA THR A 16 18.51 -18.31 4.32
C THR A 16 17.70 -17.07 4.04
N THR A 17 16.99 -17.02 2.92
CA THR A 17 16.09 -15.92 2.59
C THR A 17 15.01 -15.85 3.65
N GLU A 18 14.94 -14.73 4.38
CA GLU A 18 13.91 -14.50 5.38
C GLU A 18 12.49 -14.54 4.76
N PRO A 19 11.43 -14.93 5.49
CA PRO A 19 10.07 -14.68 5.02
C PRO A 19 9.83 -13.19 4.72
N LEU A 20 8.97 -12.90 3.73
CA LEU A 20 8.53 -11.52 3.48
C LEU A 20 7.49 -11.11 4.51
N PRO A 21 7.39 -9.80 4.84
CA PRO A 21 6.22 -9.28 5.52
C PRO A 21 4.96 -9.65 4.73
N LEU A 22 3.99 -10.25 5.41
CA LEU A 22 2.74 -10.70 4.78
C LEU A 22 1.73 -9.55 4.77
N VAL A 23 1.22 -9.21 3.58
CA VAL A 23 0.02 -8.39 3.44
C VAL A 23 -1.21 -9.27 3.59
N LEU A 24 -1.99 -9.03 4.64
CA LEU A 24 -3.23 -9.75 4.89
C LEU A 24 -4.36 -9.14 4.06
N ASN A 25 -5.10 -10.00 3.34
CA ASN A 25 -6.24 -9.60 2.50
C ASN A 25 -5.91 -8.40 1.58
N GLY A 26 -4.75 -8.43 0.92
CA GLY A 26 -4.27 -7.34 0.06
C GLY A 26 -5.01 -7.21 -1.27
N ASP A 27 -5.68 -8.27 -1.72
CA ASP A 27 -6.63 -8.31 -2.84
C ASP A 27 -8.06 -7.97 -2.41
N PHE A 28 -8.29 -7.75 -1.11
CA PHE A 28 -9.57 -7.39 -0.51
C PHE A 28 -10.73 -8.38 -0.69
N GLU A 29 -10.51 -9.53 -1.32
CA GLU A 29 -11.55 -10.50 -1.68
C GLU A 29 -12.24 -11.16 -0.48
N GLN A 30 -11.65 -11.06 0.71
CA GLN A 30 -12.30 -11.48 1.95
C GLN A 30 -13.23 -10.41 2.54
N GLY A 31 -13.38 -9.28 1.84
CA GLY A 31 -14.16 -8.13 2.26
C GLY A 31 -13.62 -7.49 3.53
N ARG A 32 -14.53 -6.92 4.33
CA ARG A 32 -14.25 -6.25 5.61
C ARG A 32 -14.01 -7.26 6.73
N ASN A 33 -13.01 -8.13 6.56
CA ASN A 33 -12.70 -9.23 7.48
C ASN A 33 -11.98 -8.80 8.76
N GLY A 34 -11.52 -7.54 8.84
CA GLY A 34 -10.81 -6.97 9.98
C GLY A 34 -9.29 -6.93 9.85
N ASP A 35 -8.71 -7.45 8.76
CA ASP A 35 -7.26 -7.36 8.51
C ASP A 35 -6.81 -5.92 8.21
N TRP A 36 -7.70 -5.11 7.65
CA TRP A 36 -7.51 -3.70 7.41
C TRP A 36 -8.39 -2.87 8.35
N ALA A 37 -7.81 -1.86 8.98
CA ALA A 37 -8.56 -0.85 9.69
C ALA A 37 -9.04 0.22 8.70
N GLU A 38 -10.35 0.45 8.68
CA GLU A 38 -11.02 1.46 7.87
C GLU A 38 -11.49 2.61 8.75
N ALA A 39 -11.25 3.85 8.33
CA ALA A 39 -11.82 5.04 8.94
C ALA A 39 -12.31 5.99 7.86
N SER A 40 -13.51 6.52 8.02
CA SER A 40 -14.13 7.53 7.14
C SER A 40 -14.76 8.59 8.03
N SER A 41 -14.48 9.87 7.77
CA SER A 41 -15.09 10.96 8.55
C SER A 41 -16.60 11.05 8.36
N ASN A 42 -17.11 10.67 7.18
CA ASN A 42 -18.54 10.60 6.88
C ASN A 42 -19.15 9.21 7.13
N GLY A 43 -18.37 8.26 7.65
CA GLY A 43 -18.84 6.91 8.03
C GLY A 43 -19.08 5.95 6.86
N ALA A 44 -18.49 6.23 5.70
CA ALA A 44 -18.57 5.34 4.54
C ALA A 44 -17.72 4.06 4.72
N PRO A 45 -18.18 2.90 4.22
CA PRO A 45 -17.32 1.73 4.08
C PRO A 45 -16.25 1.95 2.99
N ILE A 46 -15.03 1.43 3.20
CA ILE A 46 -13.92 1.58 2.24
C ILE A 46 -13.76 0.31 1.42
N ILE A 47 -13.73 -0.88 2.05
CA ILE A 47 -13.63 -2.15 1.31
C ILE A 47 -15.01 -2.60 0.82
N LEU A 48 -15.17 -2.69 -0.49
CA LEU A 48 -16.46 -2.85 -1.17
C LEU A 48 -16.37 -3.87 -2.31
N GLY A 49 -17.34 -4.80 -2.34
CA GLY A 49 -17.47 -5.84 -3.38
C GLY A 49 -18.57 -5.57 -4.42
N GLY A 50 -19.18 -4.39 -4.41
CA GLY A 50 -20.31 -4.04 -5.27
C GLY A 50 -20.71 -2.58 -5.16
N GLY A 51 -21.49 -2.10 -6.13
CA GLY A 51 -21.84 -0.67 -6.23
C GLY A 51 -20.67 0.20 -6.68
N LEU A 52 -19.60 -0.40 -7.20
CA LEU A 52 -18.39 0.28 -7.64
C LEU A 52 -18.63 0.97 -9.00
N PRO A 53 -18.13 2.21 -9.18
CA PRO A 53 -18.14 2.91 -10.48
C PRO A 53 -17.04 2.40 -11.43
N ILE A 54 -16.20 1.48 -10.96
CA ILE A 54 -15.12 0.84 -11.72
C ILE A 54 -15.22 -0.69 -11.59
N SER A 55 -14.55 -1.41 -12.48
CA SER A 55 -14.29 -2.84 -12.29
C SER A 55 -13.10 -3.04 -11.34
N ALA A 56 -13.21 -4.00 -10.41
CA ALA A 56 -12.08 -4.46 -9.60
C ALA A 56 -10.92 -4.92 -10.50
N ARG A 57 -9.68 -4.77 -10.03
CA ARG A 57 -8.51 -5.19 -10.82
C ARG A 57 -8.47 -6.71 -10.87
N SER A 58 -8.64 -7.33 -9.73
CA SER A 58 -8.80 -8.76 -9.57
C SER A 58 -10.07 -9.03 -8.75
N GLY A 59 -10.68 -10.20 -8.94
CA GLY A 59 -11.87 -10.59 -8.18
C GLY A 59 -13.05 -9.63 -8.28
N HIS A 60 -13.58 -9.21 -7.12
CA HIS A 60 -14.82 -8.43 -6.97
C HIS A 60 -14.72 -7.25 -6.00
N TYR A 61 -13.74 -7.26 -5.09
CA TYR A 61 -13.57 -6.25 -4.05
C TYR A 61 -12.48 -5.25 -4.42
N VAL A 62 -12.65 -4.02 -3.95
CA VAL A 62 -11.61 -2.98 -3.97
C VAL A 62 -11.69 -2.20 -2.67
N ALA A 63 -10.61 -1.49 -2.34
CA ALA A 63 -10.71 -0.37 -1.41
C ALA A 63 -11.07 0.91 -2.18
N TRP A 64 -12.13 1.61 -1.76
CA TRP A 64 -12.56 2.89 -2.29
C TRP A 64 -12.45 3.96 -1.20
N LEU A 65 -11.48 4.86 -1.36
CA LEU A 65 -11.26 6.02 -0.51
C LEU A 65 -11.75 7.29 -1.22
N GLY A 66 -12.19 8.28 -0.43
CA GLY A 66 -12.83 9.50 -0.91
C GLY A 66 -14.27 9.24 -1.39
N GLY A 67 -14.61 9.77 -2.56
CA GLY A 67 -15.94 9.61 -3.17
C GLY A 67 -17.06 10.43 -2.53
N LEU A 68 -16.72 11.28 -1.56
CA LEU A 68 -17.62 12.18 -0.84
C LEU A 68 -16.93 13.55 -0.67
N ASP A 69 -17.73 14.61 -0.56
CA ASP A 69 -17.25 15.94 -0.17
C ASP A 69 -16.92 15.96 1.33
N ASP A 70 -16.01 16.83 1.75
CA ASP A 70 -15.54 17.01 3.13
C ASP A 70 -15.14 15.69 3.80
N GLU A 71 -14.36 14.86 3.10
CA GLU A 71 -14.04 13.49 3.51
C GLU A 71 -12.55 13.28 3.78
N ILE A 72 -12.26 12.68 4.93
CA ILE A 72 -10.98 12.05 5.24
C ILE A 72 -11.25 10.55 5.39
N SER A 73 -10.69 9.77 4.47
CA SER A 73 -10.75 8.30 4.52
C SER A 73 -9.35 7.73 4.66
N VAL A 74 -9.23 6.70 5.50
CA VAL A 74 -7.97 6.04 5.83
C VAL A 74 -8.17 4.53 5.81
N LEU A 75 -7.31 3.86 5.06
CA LEU A 75 -7.18 2.40 5.07
C LEU A 75 -5.79 2.05 5.58
N SER A 76 -5.69 1.20 6.61
CA SER A 76 -4.38 0.92 7.22
C SER A 76 -4.20 -0.51 7.71
N GLN A 77 -2.95 -0.96 7.68
CA GLN A 77 -2.50 -2.23 8.24
C GLN A 77 -1.07 -2.03 8.79
N THR A 78 -0.77 -2.64 9.94
CA THR A 78 0.56 -2.58 10.55
C THR A 78 1.38 -3.78 10.12
N PHE A 79 2.60 -3.53 9.66
CA PHE A 79 3.53 -4.54 9.17
C PHE A 79 4.80 -4.55 9.99
N LEU A 80 5.23 -5.76 10.37
CA LEU A 80 6.57 -5.98 10.89
C LEU A 80 7.52 -6.05 9.69
N LEU A 81 8.31 -5.00 9.46
CA LEU A 81 9.41 -5.01 8.49
C LEU A 81 10.73 -5.50 9.13
N ALA A 82 10.65 -6.11 10.31
CA ALA A 82 11.82 -6.56 11.06
C ALA A 82 12.43 -7.82 10.44
N GLY A 83 13.74 -7.75 10.18
CA GLY A 83 14.61 -8.85 9.78
C GLY A 83 15.05 -8.82 8.31
N ALA A 84 14.33 -8.12 7.44
CA ALA A 84 14.70 -8.02 6.03
C ALA A 84 16.11 -7.42 5.84
N SER A 85 17.03 -8.25 5.32
CA SER A 85 18.40 -7.86 4.94
C SER A 85 18.53 -7.43 3.48
N GLU A 86 17.44 -7.50 2.71
CA GLU A 86 17.36 -7.20 1.29
C GLU A 86 16.30 -6.11 1.04
N PRO A 87 16.41 -5.32 -0.04
CA PRO A 87 15.41 -4.31 -0.39
C PRO A 87 14.00 -4.90 -0.49
N LEU A 88 13.03 -4.20 0.10
CA LEU A 88 11.61 -4.50 -0.01
C LEU A 88 10.91 -3.40 -0.80
N TYR A 89 9.83 -3.78 -1.49
CA TYR A 89 9.00 -2.88 -2.28
C TYR A 89 7.54 -3.05 -1.92
N LEU A 90 6.86 -1.93 -1.62
CA LEU A 90 5.40 -1.90 -1.58
C LEU A 90 4.89 -1.82 -3.01
N LYS A 91 4.01 -2.75 -3.36
CA LYS A 91 3.28 -2.74 -4.63
C LYS A 91 1.79 -2.67 -4.37
N PHE A 92 1.12 -1.90 -5.20
CA PHE A 92 -0.33 -1.85 -5.25
C PHE A 92 -0.74 -1.32 -6.62
N TYR A 93 -2.01 -1.46 -6.94
CA TYR A 93 -2.60 -0.85 -8.12
C TYR A 93 -3.61 0.18 -7.68
N TYR A 94 -3.71 1.27 -8.43
CA TYR A 94 -4.68 2.31 -8.15
C TYR A 94 -5.47 2.75 -9.39
N GLN A 95 -6.63 3.34 -9.14
CA GLN A 95 -7.33 4.19 -10.10
C GLN A 95 -7.76 5.49 -9.44
N ILE A 96 -7.66 6.59 -10.17
CA ILE A 96 -8.23 7.89 -9.81
C ILE A 96 -9.49 8.11 -10.67
N ARG A 97 -10.56 8.59 -10.03
CA ARG A 97 -11.74 9.17 -10.70
C ARG A 97 -12.01 10.52 -10.08
N SER A 98 -11.90 11.57 -10.87
CA SER A 98 -12.15 12.93 -10.43
C SER A 98 -12.45 13.82 -11.63
N SER A 99 -13.39 14.73 -11.45
CA SER A 99 -13.62 15.84 -12.36
C SER A 99 -13.17 17.19 -11.79
N ASP A 100 -12.49 17.17 -10.64
CA ASP A 100 -12.11 18.37 -9.91
C ASP A 100 -10.84 19.04 -10.50
N GLY A 101 -10.55 20.24 -10.03
CA GLY A 101 -9.28 20.92 -10.22
C GLY A 101 -8.18 20.32 -9.35
N CYS A 102 -6.93 20.49 -9.75
CA CYS A 102 -5.81 20.00 -8.93
C CYS A 102 -5.59 20.90 -7.72
N ARG A 103 -4.95 20.33 -6.68
CA ARG A 103 -4.59 20.98 -5.40
C ARG A 103 -5.74 21.17 -4.42
N TYR A 104 -6.87 20.50 -4.63
CA TYR A 104 -8.03 20.50 -3.72
C TYR A 104 -8.13 19.15 -3.00
N ASP A 105 -8.22 18.08 -3.78
CA ASP A 105 -8.28 16.70 -3.27
C ASP A 105 -6.94 15.97 -3.44
N PHE A 106 -6.58 15.13 -2.46
CA PHE A 106 -5.28 14.45 -2.42
C PHE A 106 -5.39 13.00 -1.97
N ALA A 107 -4.56 12.14 -2.55
CA ALA A 107 -4.26 10.81 -2.03
C ALA A 107 -2.81 10.73 -1.58
N GLU A 108 -2.56 10.08 -0.45
CA GLU A 108 -1.23 9.83 0.09
C GLU A 108 -1.08 8.37 0.50
N VAL A 109 0.13 7.83 0.30
CA VAL A 109 0.59 6.59 0.94
C VAL A 109 1.65 6.94 1.96
N ARG A 110 1.43 6.50 3.19
CA ARG A 110 2.32 6.78 4.31
C ARG A 110 2.84 5.52 4.97
N PHE A 111 4.06 5.61 5.46
CA PHE A 111 4.63 4.70 6.45
C PHE A 111 4.82 5.51 7.73
N ASP A 112 3.96 5.29 8.73
CA ASP A 112 3.77 6.16 9.89
C ASP A 112 3.65 7.65 9.47
N SER A 113 4.57 8.51 9.89
CA SER A 113 4.59 9.94 9.54
C SER A 113 5.24 10.27 8.19
N PHE A 114 5.77 9.29 7.46
CA PHE A 114 6.49 9.51 6.21
C PHE A 114 5.57 9.32 5.02
N VAL A 115 5.34 10.39 4.24
CA VAL A 115 4.70 10.30 2.93
C VAL A 115 5.70 9.72 1.94
N ILE A 116 5.35 8.60 1.32
CA ILE A 116 6.20 7.87 0.36
C ILE A 116 5.64 7.88 -1.06
N TRP A 117 4.38 8.30 -1.22
CA TRP A 117 3.73 8.57 -2.49
C TRP A 117 2.57 9.52 -2.26
N GLU A 118 2.32 10.41 -3.19
CA GLU A 118 1.21 11.35 -3.19
C GLU A 118 0.72 11.61 -4.61
N ALA A 119 -0.54 11.97 -4.76
CA ALA A 119 -1.13 12.44 -6.01
C ALA A 119 -2.22 13.47 -5.73
N ASP A 120 -2.33 14.47 -6.62
CA ASP A 120 -3.54 15.26 -6.76
C ASP A 120 -4.66 14.35 -7.30
N LEU A 121 -5.85 14.45 -6.74
CA LEU A 121 -7.03 13.79 -7.26
C LEU A 121 -7.83 14.80 -8.09
N CYS A 122 -7.47 14.94 -9.36
CA CYS A 122 -8.08 15.91 -10.26
C CYS A 122 -8.24 15.36 -11.68
N SER A 123 -8.99 16.09 -12.49
CA SER A 123 -9.27 15.73 -13.89
C SER A 123 -8.03 15.48 -14.76
N SER A 124 -6.89 16.13 -14.50
CA SER A 124 -5.66 15.86 -15.27
C SER A 124 -4.90 14.62 -14.82
N GLU A 125 -5.17 14.13 -13.60
CA GLU A 125 -4.59 12.91 -13.02
C GLU A 125 -5.56 11.72 -13.08
N GLU A 126 -6.77 11.92 -13.64
CA GLU A 126 -7.74 10.85 -13.83
C GLU A 126 -7.15 9.71 -14.66
N THR A 127 -7.30 8.49 -14.16
CA THR A 127 -6.81 7.28 -14.83
C THR A 127 -7.94 6.59 -15.55
N ASN A 128 -7.70 6.02 -16.74
CA ASN A 128 -8.71 5.24 -17.45
C ASN A 128 -8.73 3.75 -17.07
N ASP A 129 -7.65 3.26 -16.45
CA ASP A 129 -7.46 1.86 -16.05
C ASP A 129 -6.49 1.78 -14.86
N TRP A 130 -6.32 0.59 -14.28
CA TRP A 130 -5.45 0.33 -13.13
C TRP A 130 -3.99 0.63 -13.43
N ILE A 131 -3.39 1.51 -12.63
CA ILE A 131 -1.97 1.87 -12.69
C ILE A 131 -1.22 1.17 -11.56
N GLY A 132 -0.15 0.45 -11.90
CA GLY A 132 0.70 -0.22 -10.92
C GLY A 132 1.76 0.70 -10.34
N VAL A 133 1.95 0.63 -9.03
CA VAL A 133 2.97 1.38 -8.28
C VAL A 133 3.95 0.41 -7.62
N SER A 134 5.22 0.81 -7.53
CA SER A 134 6.28 0.08 -6.84
C SER A 134 7.16 1.06 -6.08
N LEU A 135 7.07 1.06 -4.75
CA LEU A 135 7.75 2.00 -3.86
C LEU A 135 8.83 1.28 -3.06
N ASN A 136 10.04 1.81 -3.05
CA ASN A 136 11.14 1.23 -2.31
C ASN A 136 11.00 1.50 -0.80
N LEU A 137 10.99 0.43 0.00
CA LEU A 137 10.84 0.48 1.47
C LEU A 137 12.17 0.35 2.21
N SER A 138 13.32 0.38 1.52
CA SER A 138 14.64 0.13 2.13
C SER A 138 14.97 1.09 3.29
N TYR A 139 14.35 2.26 3.35
CA TYR A 139 14.52 3.22 4.44
C TYR A 139 13.83 2.80 5.75
N PHE A 140 12.81 1.93 5.67
CA PHE A 140 11.93 1.56 6.79
C PHE A 140 12.20 0.16 7.35
N LEU A 141 13.24 -0.52 6.88
CA LEU A 141 13.57 -1.88 7.32
C LEU A 141 13.93 -1.91 8.81
N GLY A 142 13.55 -2.98 9.50
CA GLY A 142 13.94 -3.22 10.89
C GLY A 142 13.00 -2.66 11.96
N ALA A 143 11.87 -2.06 11.58
CA ALA A 143 10.86 -1.55 12.51
C ALA A 143 9.45 -2.11 12.20
N ASP A 144 8.59 -2.10 13.22
CA ASP A 144 7.15 -2.15 13.02
C ASP A 144 6.72 -0.83 12.41
N MET A 145 5.99 -0.88 11.31
CA MET A 145 5.54 0.31 10.61
C MET A 145 4.06 0.19 10.26
N LYS A 146 3.33 1.29 10.36
CA LYS A 146 1.95 1.37 9.90
C LYS A 146 1.91 1.86 8.45
N LEU A 147 1.39 1.06 7.53
CA LEU A 147 1.02 1.53 6.19
C LEU A 147 -0.34 2.19 6.27
N GLU A 148 -0.46 3.38 5.71
CA GLU A 148 -1.71 4.11 5.59
C GLU A 148 -1.90 4.59 4.16
N PHE A 149 -3.05 4.27 3.58
CA PHE A 149 -3.58 4.97 2.41
C PHE A 149 -4.59 5.98 2.91
N ILE A 150 -4.41 7.25 2.52
CA ILE A 150 -5.21 8.36 3.03
C ILE A 150 -5.73 9.15 1.83
N VAL A 151 -7.01 9.50 1.86
CA VAL A 151 -7.58 10.51 0.96
C VAL A 151 -8.17 11.63 1.79
N THR A 152 -7.95 12.87 1.35
CA THR A 152 -8.64 14.06 1.84
C THR A 152 -9.31 14.74 0.66
N THR A 153 -10.62 14.99 0.77
CA THR A 153 -11.38 15.79 -0.20
C THR A 153 -11.83 17.11 0.41
N ASP A 154 -12.05 18.11 -0.43
CA ASP A 154 -12.61 19.40 -0.05
C ASP A 154 -14.15 19.42 -0.11
N TYR A 155 -14.76 20.60 0.01
CA TYR A 155 -16.21 20.77 0.12
C TYR A 155 -16.99 20.56 -1.18
N SER A 156 -16.34 20.29 -2.32
CA SER A 156 -17.03 20.16 -3.60
C SER A 156 -16.34 19.26 -4.63
N VAL A 157 -17.14 18.60 -5.47
CA VAL A 157 -16.66 17.78 -6.60
C VAL A 157 -15.84 16.58 -6.10
N PRO A 158 -16.50 15.57 -5.51
CA PRO A 158 -15.81 14.55 -4.75
C PRO A 158 -14.91 13.70 -5.64
N SER A 159 -13.65 13.56 -5.25
CA SER A 159 -12.70 12.69 -5.93
C SER A 159 -12.58 11.33 -5.27
N SER A 160 -12.33 10.30 -6.09
CA SER A 160 -12.21 8.91 -5.65
C SER A 160 -10.84 8.33 -5.96
N PHE A 161 -10.29 7.62 -4.99
CA PHE A 161 -9.06 6.83 -5.12
C PHE A 161 -9.37 5.37 -4.80
N PHE A 162 -9.17 4.51 -5.79
CA PHE A 162 -9.39 3.07 -5.67
C PHE A 162 -8.05 2.36 -5.56
N ILE A 163 -7.97 1.34 -4.71
CA ILE A 163 -6.77 0.54 -4.49
C ILE A 163 -7.13 -0.94 -4.60
N ASP A 164 -6.23 -1.72 -5.18
CA ASP A 164 -6.34 -3.17 -5.28
C ASP A 164 -4.96 -3.84 -5.29
N ASP A 165 -4.93 -5.12 -4.94
CA ASP A 165 -3.79 -6.03 -5.01
C ASP A 165 -2.51 -5.50 -4.33
N VAL A 166 -2.63 -5.12 -3.05
CA VAL A 166 -1.53 -4.65 -2.21
C VAL A 166 -0.61 -5.81 -1.82
N THR A 167 0.69 -5.68 -2.09
CA THR A 167 1.69 -6.72 -1.82
C THR A 167 3.05 -6.12 -1.43
N ILE A 168 3.88 -6.91 -0.75
CA ILE A 168 5.29 -6.58 -0.49
C ILE A 168 6.19 -7.59 -1.20
N THR A 169 7.15 -7.12 -1.99
CA THR A 169 8.04 -7.96 -2.80
C THR A 169 9.52 -7.61 -2.62
N ARG A 170 10.43 -8.49 -3.08
CA ARG A 170 11.89 -8.26 -3.08
C ARG A 170 12.41 -7.55 -4.33
N SER A 171 11.57 -7.41 -5.34
CA SER A 171 11.91 -6.74 -6.59
C SER A 171 10.92 -5.62 -6.87
N PRO A 172 11.35 -4.58 -7.63
CA PRO A 172 10.46 -3.57 -8.16
C PRO A 172 9.33 -4.15 -8.98
#